data_AF-A0A060C4U7-F1
#
_entry.id   AF-A0A060C4U7-F1
#
_cell.length_a   1.000
_cell.length_b   1.000
_cell.length_c   1.000
_cell.angle_alpha   90.00
_cell.angle_beta   90.00
_cell.angle_gamma   90.00
#
_symmetry.space_group_name_H-M   'P 1'
#
loop_
_entity.id
_entity.type
_entity.pdbx_description
1 polymer ?
#
loop_
_entity_poly.entity_id
_entity_poly.type
_entity_poly.pdbx_seq_one_letter_code
_entity_poly.pdbx_strand_id
1 'polypeptide(L)'
;QSTYAGCIWTPAQIATFIKTYGSLINCKIIAPESVGITNNYAEALDDDDVNAQLDIYAGHQYSYVQTGFQTLQAKGKEAWMTEYLINWQADENNTRNFSWEKDVFNFA
;
A
#
# COMPACT_ATOMS: atom_id res chain seq x y z
N GLN A 1 21.53 9.70 -6.86
CA GLN A 1 20.13 10.06 -7.14
C GLN A 1 19.41 8.82 -7.65
N SER A 2 18.14 8.63 -7.28
CA SER A 2 17.31 7.60 -7.94
C SER A 2 17.24 7.89 -9.44
N THR A 3 17.23 6.84 -10.27
CA THR A 3 17.06 6.96 -11.73
C THR A 3 15.59 7.06 -12.15
N TYR A 4 14.67 6.98 -11.18
CA TYR A 4 13.23 7.00 -11.38
C TYR A 4 12.53 7.91 -10.34
N ALA A 5 11.29 8.29 -10.63
CA ALA A 5 10.48 9.13 -9.75
C ALA A 5 10.13 8.39 -8.45
N GLY A 6 10.40 9.00 -7.30
CA GLY A 6 10.07 8.44 -6.00
C GLY A 6 10.31 9.44 -4.87
N CYS A 7 9.62 9.23 -3.75
CA CYS A 7 9.78 10.00 -2.53
C CYS A 7 9.63 9.06 -1.34
N ILE A 8 10.58 9.09 -0.40
CA ILE A 8 10.54 8.22 0.79
C ILE A 8 9.79 8.95 1.89
N TRP A 9 8.73 8.31 2.41
CA TRP A 9 7.96 8.77 3.55
C TRP A 9 7.93 7.68 4.60
N THR A 10 8.19 8.04 5.86
CA THR A 10 7.97 7.13 6.99
C THR A 10 6.47 7.06 7.33
N PRO A 11 6.01 5.99 8.02
CA PRO A 11 4.63 5.91 8.50
C PRO A 11 4.18 7.16 9.27
N ALA A 12 5.04 7.67 10.15
CA ALA A 12 4.75 8.88 10.94
C ALA A 12 4.65 10.15 10.09
N GLN A 13 5.45 10.28 9.02
CA GLN A 13 5.36 11.43 8.12
C GLN A 13 4.04 11.42 7.35
N ILE A 14 3.59 10.26 6.85
CA ILE A 14 2.30 10.14 6.15
C ILE A 14 1.15 10.47 7.10
N ALA A 15 1.13 9.88 8.30
CA ALA A 15 0.10 10.15 9.31
C ALA A 15 0.03 11.64 9.67
N THR A 16 1.19 12.28 9.92
CA THR A 16 1.27 13.71 10.23
C THR A 16 0.74 14.56 9.08
N PHE A 17 1.07 14.21 7.83
CA PHE A 17 0.60 14.94 6.66
C PHE A 17 -0.92 14.87 6.53
N ILE A 18 -1.51 13.67 6.61
CA ILE A 18 -2.96 13.47 6.50
C ILE A 18 -3.68 14.20 7.64
N LYS A 19 -3.19 14.07 8.87
CA LYS A 19 -3.74 14.76 10.05
C LYS A 19 -3.72 16.29 9.89
N THR A 20 -2.63 16.84 9.36
CA THR A 20 -2.42 18.30 9.33
C THR A 20 -3.04 18.96 8.10
N TYR A 21 -2.99 18.28 6.95
CA TYR A 21 -3.31 18.86 5.65
C TYR A 21 -4.42 18.12 4.90
N GLY A 22 -4.90 16.98 5.40
CA GLY A 22 -5.92 16.17 4.73
C GLY A 22 -7.20 16.95 4.44
N SER A 23 -7.60 17.86 5.34
CA SER A 23 -8.79 18.70 5.17
C SER A 23 -8.71 19.69 4.00
N LEU A 24 -7.52 19.90 3.43
CA LEU A 24 -7.30 20.74 2.25
C LEU A 24 -7.48 19.97 0.94
N ILE A 25 -7.58 18.63 0.99
CA ILE A 25 -7.70 17.76 -0.19
C ILE A 25 -9.19 17.57 -0.49
N ASN A 26 -9.64 18.03 -1.65
CA ASN A 26 -11.06 18.02 -2.03
C ASN A 26 -11.48 16.74 -2.79
N CYS A 27 -10.88 15.61 -2.44
CA CYS A 27 -11.18 14.29 -2.99
C CYS A 27 -10.83 13.21 -1.95
N LYS A 28 -11.16 11.94 -2.25
CA LYS A 28 -10.82 10.82 -1.38
C LYS A 28 -9.30 10.71 -1.19
N ILE A 29 -8.85 10.54 0.05
CA ILE A 29 -7.44 10.33 0.40
C ILE A 29 -7.13 8.83 0.43
N ILE A 30 -6.14 8.45 -0.38
CA ILE A 30 -5.56 7.10 -0.41
C ILE A 30 -4.13 7.13 0.15
N ALA A 31 -3.80 6.19 1.04
CA ALA A 31 -2.48 6.06 1.65
C ALA A 31 -2.30 4.66 2.27
N PRO A 32 -1.07 4.17 2.49
CA PRO A 32 0.22 4.75 2.10
C PRO A 32 0.71 4.39 0.69
N GLU A 33 0.07 3.46 -0.01
CA GLU A 33 0.60 2.84 -1.25
C GLU A 33 2.02 2.28 -1.05
N SER A 34 2.25 1.63 0.09
CA SER A 34 3.53 1.02 0.41
C SER A 34 3.79 -0.22 -0.45
N VAL A 35 5.07 -0.51 -0.74
CA VAL A 35 5.51 -1.66 -1.57
C VAL A 35 4.90 -3.00 -1.12
N GLY A 36 4.72 -3.17 0.18
CA GLY A 36 3.89 -4.23 0.77
C GLY A 36 2.83 -3.64 1.68
N ILE A 37 1.75 -4.37 1.91
CA ILE A 37 0.74 -4.01 2.92
C ILE A 37 1.29 -4.43 4.28
N THR A 38 1.78 -3.47 5.08
CA THR A 38 2.47 -3.76 6.35
C THR A 38 1.84 -3.08 7.56
N ASN A 39 1.96 -3.76 8.72
CA ASN A 39 1.35 -3.36 9.99
C ASN A 39 1.85 -1.99 10.47
N ASN A 40 3.13 -1.66 10.29
CA ASN A 40 3.69 -0.38 10.74
C ASN A 40 3.00 0.84 10.09
N TYR A 41 2.57 0.75 8.83
CA TYR A 41 1.79 1.82 8.21
C TYR A 41 0.34 1.81 8.68
N ALA A 42 -0.27 0.64 8.84
CA ALA A 42 -1.63 0.55 9.36
C ALA A 42 -1.72 1.13 10.79
N GLU A 43 -0.79 0.75 11.68
CA GLU A 43 -0.69 1.26 13.05
C GLU A 43 -0.51 2.78 13.11
N ALA A 44 0.32 3.35 12.22
CA ALA A 44 0.52 4.81 12.17
C ALA A 44 -0.72 5.56 11.67
N LEU A 45 -1.55 4.93 10.84
CA LEU A 45 -2.77 5.51 10.28
C LEU A 45 -4.00 5.26 11.16
N ASP A 46 -3.90 4.38 12.16
CA ASP A 46 -4.97 4.05 13.11
C ASP A 46 -5.11 5.07 14.26
N ASP A 47 -4.93 6.35 13.95
CA ASP A 47 -5.13 7.51 14.82
C ASP A 47 -6.45 8.20 14.45
N ASP A 48 -7.22 8.70 15.42
CA ASP A 48 -8.57 9.23 15.14
C ASP A 48 -8.54 10.51 14.30
N ASP A 49 -7.53 11.38 14.48
CA ASP A 49 -7.40 12.59 13.67
C ASP A 49 -6.97 12.27 12.23
N VAL A 50 -6.18 11.21 12.04
CA VAL A 50 -5.83 10.69 10.71
C VAL A 50 -7.06 10.05 10.05
N ASN A 51 -7.78 9.21 10.79
CA ASN A 51 -8.99 8.53 10.31
C ASN A 51 -10.10 9.51 9.93
N ALA A 52 -10.17 10.68 10.54
CA ALA A 52 -11.14 11.70 10.13
C ALA A 52 -10.94 12.19 8.69
N GLN A 53 -9.72 12.04 8.13
CA GLN A 53 -9.36 12.51 6.79
C GLN A 53 -9.06 11.36 5.81
N LEU A 54 -8.54 10.23 6.29
CA LEU A 54 -8.22 9.06 5.45
C LEU A 54 -9.49 8.34 4.98
N ASP A 55 -9.58 8.03 3.68
CA ASP A 55 -10.72 7.28 3.12
C ASP A 55 -10.36 5.81 2.81
N ILE A 56 -9.18 5.60 2.21
CA ILE A 56 -8.78 4.31 1.65
C ILE A 56 -7.37 3.96 2.17
N TYR A 57 -7.25 2.85 2.88
CA TYR A 57 -5.95 2.25 3.15
C TYR A 57 -5.50 1.45 1.91
N ALA A 58 -4.29 1.69 1.41
CA ALA A 58 -3.81 1.04 0.20
C ALA A 58 -2.35 0.60 0.28
N GLY A 59 -2.04 -0.48 -0.43
CA GLY A 59 -0.68 -0.95 -0.60
C GLY A 59 -0.53 -1.79 -1.86
N HIS A 60 0.72 -2.02 -2.24
CA HIS A 60 1.09 -2.87 -3.35
C HIS A 60 1.34 -4.30 -2.85
N GLN A 61 1.39 -5.26 -3.77
CA GLN A 61 1.61 -6.66 -3.44
C GLN A 61 3.01 -7.16 -3.85
N TYR A 62 4.01 -6.31 -3.70
CA TYR A 62 5.40 -6.63 -4.05
C TYR A 62 6.23 -7.12 -2.85
N SER A 63 5.59 -7.28 -1.69
CA SER A 63 6.19 -7.78 -0.46
C SER A 63 5.10 -8.43 0.41
N TYR A 64 5.27 -8.43 1.73
CA TYR A 64 4.31 -8.97 2.68
C TYR A 64 2.93 -8.32 2.54
N VAL A 65 1.90 -9.14 2.73
CA VAL A 65 0.53 -8.69 3.01
C VAL A 65 0.21 -9.09 4.44
N GLN A 66 0.35 -8.13 5.35
CA GLN A 66 0.06 -8.29 6.77
C GLN A 66 -1.37 -7.83 7.07
N THR A 67 -1.86 -8.09 8.28
CA THR A 67 -3.29 -7.95 8.63
C THR A 67 -3.65 -6.61 9.28
N GLY A 68 -2.70 -5.72 9.54
CA GLY A 68 -2.94 -4.46 10.25
C GLY A 68 -4.02 -3.58 9.62
N PHE A 69 -4.18 -3.62 8.29
CA PHE A 69 -5.24 -2.89 7.58
C PHE A 69 -6.66 -3.25 8.04
N GLN A 70 -6.86 -4.42 8.66
CA GLN A 70 -8.16 -4.86 9.17
C GLN A 70 -8.67 -3.97 10.31
N THR A 71 -7.79 -3.30 11.07
CA THR A 71 -8.23 -2.36 12.12
C THR A 71 -8.90 -1.13 11.51
N LEU A 72 -8.35 -0.61 10.41
CA LEU A 72 -8.93 0.49 9.63
C LEU A 72 -10.23 0.06 8.93
N GLN A 73 -10.28 -1.17 8.41
CA GLN A 73 -11.54 -1.71 7.86
C GLN A 73 -12.65 -1.81 8.91
N ALA A 74 -12.31 -2.21 10.14
CA ALA A 74 -13.28 -2.23 11.24
C ALA A 74 -13.81 -0.83 11.60
N LYS A 75 -13.05 0.24 11.28
CA LYS A 75 -13.46 1.64 11.35
C LYS A 75 -14.19 2.14 10.09
N GLY A 76 -14.53 1.26 9.15
CA GLY A 76 -15.28 1.57 7.95
C GLY A 76 -14.44 2.10 6.78
N LYS A 77 -13.11 1.99 6.84
CA LYS A 77 -12.22 2.36 5.72
C LYS A 77 -12.21 1.28 4.65
N GLU A 78 -12.08 1.69 3.40
CA GLU A 78 -11.81 0.75 2.31
C GLU A 78 -10.34 0.28 2.39
N ALA A 79 -10.06 -0.95 1.95
CA ALA A 79 -8.70 -1.46 1.83
C ALA A 79 -8.45 -1.94 0.39
N TRP A 80 -7.52 -1.31 -0.33
CA TRP A 80 -7.28 -1.55 -1.76
C TRP A 80 -5.87 -2.08 -2.02
N MET A 81 -5.75 -3.11 -2.86
CA MET A 81 -4.48 -3.49 -3.47
C MET A 81 -4.37 -2.73 -4.80
N THR A 82 -3.47 -1.73 -4.86
CA THR A 82 -3.46 -0.74 -5.94
C THR A 82 -2.40 -0.99 -7.01
N GLU A 83 -1.40 -1.81 -6.73
CA GLU A 83 -0.39 -2.16 -7.71
C GLU A 83 0.14 -3.58 -7.47
N TYR A 84 0.17 -4.37 -8.55
CA TYR A 84 0.87 -5.64 -8.58
C TYR A 84 1.19 -6.02 -10.03
N LEU A 85 2.31 -6.70 -10.22
CA LEU A 85 2.70 -7.29 -11.49
C LEU A 85 3.24 -8.69 -11.24
N ILE A 86 2.76 -9.64 -12.04
CA ILE A 86 3.34 -10.97 -12.16
C ILE A 86 4.16 -10.98 -13.44
N ASN A 87 5.41 -11.44 -13.38
CA ASN A 87 6.19 -11.64 -14.59
C ASN A 87 5.59 -12.79 -15.41
N TRP A 88 5.00 -12.44 -16.55
CA TRP A 88 4.47 -13.41 -17.49
C TRP A 88 5.62 -13.97 -18.33
N GLN A 89 5.98 -15.24 -18.09
CA GLN A 89 6.95 -15.95 -18.92
C GLN A 89 6.30 -16.41 -20.23
N ALA A 90 5.99 -15.44 -21.11
CA ALA A 90 5.28 -15.67 -22.37
C ALA A 90 5.93 -16.73 -23.26
N ASP A 91 7.23 -16.91 -23.08
CA ASP A 91 8.10 -17.74 -23.89
C ASP A 91 8.13 -19.20 -23.38
N GLU A 92 7.65 -19.46 -22.16
CA GLU A 92 7.49 -20.83 -21.66
C GLU A 92 6.24 -21.46 -22.31
N ASN A 93 6.42 -22.53 -23.09
CA ASN A 93 5.34 -23.36 -23.64
C ASN A 93 4.66 -24.21 -22.55
N ASN A 94 4.12 -23.56 -21.52
CA ASN A 94 3.38 -24.19 -20.43
C ASN A 94 1.91 -23.70 -20.41
N THR A 95 1.00 -24.55 -19.94
CA THR A 95 -0.40 -24.17 -19.74
C THR A 95 -0.52 -23.32 -18.49
N ARG A 96 -0.77 -22.01 -18.65
CA ARG A 96 -1.27 -21.00 -17.69
C ARG A 96 -1.13 -21.33 -16.18
N ASN A 97 0.08 -21.69 -15.74
CA ASN A 97 0.36 -21.92 -14.32
C ASN A 97 1.43 -20.93 -13.86
N PHE A 98 0.98 -19.93 -13.11
CA PHE A 98 1.84 -19.03 -12.37
C PHE A 98 2.61 -19.80 -11.29
N SER A 99 3.90 -19.47 -11.12
CA SER A 99 4.77 -19.99 -10.08
C SER A 99 5.25 -18.86 -9.17
N TRP A 100 4.85 -18.89 -7.90
CA TRP A 100 5.33 -17.93 -6.89
C TRP A 100 6.86 -17.89 -6.78
N GLU A 101 7.55 -19.01 -7.02
CA GLU A 101 9.01 -19.08 -6.93
C GLU A 101 9.72 -18.40 -8.11
N LYS A 102 9.07 -18.29 -9.27
CA LYS A 102 9.68 -17.79 -10.50
C LYS A 102 9.16 -16.43 -10.94
N ASP A 103 7.86 -16.17 -10.73
CA ASP A 103 7.15 -15.07 -11.37
C ASP A 103 6.91 -13.89 -10.41
N VAL A 104 7.22 -14.06 -9.11
CA VAL A 104 7.15 -12.99 -8.12
C VAL A 104 8.38 -12.09 -8.23
N PHE A 105 8.16 -10.77 -8.21
CA PHE A 105 9.26 -9.83 -8.04
C PHE A 105 9.80 -9.92 -6.61
N ASN A 106 11.10 -10.22 -6.47
CA ASN A 106 11.80 -10.06 -5.21
C ASN A 106 12.51 -8.70 -5.21
N PHE A 107 12.06 -7.79 -4.35
CA PHE A 107 12.68 -6.47 -4.15
C PHE A 107 13.81 -6.50 -3.10
N ALA A 108 14.39 -7.67 -2.83
CA ALA A 108 15.50 -7.86 -1.90
C ALA A 108 16.68 -6.90 -2.15
#